data_AF-A0A7C3AC34-F1
#
_entry.id   AF-A0A7C3AC34-F1
#
_cell.length_a   1.000
_cell.length_b   1.000
_cell.length_c   1.000
_cell.angle_alpha   90.00
_cell.angle_beta   90.00
_cell.angle_gamma   90.00
#
_symmetry.space_group_name_H-M   'P 1'
#
loop_
_entity.id
_entity.type
_entity.pdbx_description
1 polymer ?
#
loop_
_entity_poly.entity_id
_entity_poly.type
_entity_poly.pdbx_seq_one_letter_code
_entity_poly.pdbx_strand_id
1 'polypeptide(L)'
;VLIKENHITAAGGIREAIQKASKGTHHLMRLAIEVENLREFDEALEAGADVIILDNMDLESMREAVRRAQGSRVILEASGNASLDRVRAMAETGVHFISVGALTHSAPALDMSLLITNV
;
A
#
# COMPACT_ATOMS: atom_id res chain seq x y z
N VAL A 1 -4.36 8.83 -7.27
CA VAL A 1 -5.72 8.39 -6.85
C VAL A 1 -5.57 7.06 -6.16
N LEU A 2 -6.16 6.88 -4.99
CA LEU A 2 -6.17 5.59 -4.29
C LEU A 2 -7.58 4.99 -4.34
N ILE A 3 -7.70 3.82 -4.96
CA ILE A 3 -8.92 3.02 -5.01
C ILE A 3 -8.90 2.04 -3.84
N LYS A 4 -9.92 2.11 -2.98
CA LYS A 4 -10.13 1.21 -1.82
C LYS A 4 -11.28 0.23 -2.07
N GLU A 5 -11.46 -0.74 -1.18
CA GLU A 5 -12.55 -1.74 -1.18
C GLU A 5 -13.94 -1.18 -1.55
N ASN A 6 -14.30 -0.02 -0.98
CA ASN A 6 -15.61 0.61 -1.21
C ASN A 6 -15.75 1.12 -2.65
N HIS A 7 -14.67 1.59 -3.24
CA HIS A 7 -14.64 2.03 -4.63
C HIS A 7 -14.71 0.84 -5.58
N ILE A 8 -14.01 -0.26 -5.25
CA ILE A 8 -14.04 -1.52 -6.02
C ILE A 8 -15.46 -2.07 -6.06
N THR A 9 -16.10 -2.14 -4.88
CA THR A 9 -17.49 -2.58 -4.72
C THR A 9 -18.44 -1.70 -5.52
N ALA A 10 -18.32 -0.37 -5.41
CA ALA A 10 -19.17 0.56 -6.14
C ALA A 10 -18.93 0.53 -7.67
N ALA A 11 -17.71 0.22 -8.10
CA ALA A 11 -17.36 0.14 -9.51
C ALA A 11 -17.81 -1.17 -10.17
N GLY A 12 -17.95 -2.24 -9.38
CA GLY A 12 -18.32 -3.59 -9.83
C GLY A 12 -17.16 -4.56 -10.01
N GLY A 13 -15.96 -4.24 -9.50
CA GLY A 13 -14.76 -5.06 -9.66
C GLY A 13 -13.46 -4.24 -9.77
N ILE A 14 -12.32 -4.93 -9.65
CA ILE A 14 -10.98 -4.33 -9.71
C ILE A 14 -10.74 -3.68 -11.08
N ARG A 15 -10.99 -4.43 -12.15
CA ARG A 15 -10.76 -3.99 -13.54
C ARG A 15 -11.62 -2.77 -13.87
N GLU A 16 -12.90 -2.80 -13.52
CA GLU A 16 -13.86 -1.72 -13.72
C GLU A 16 -13.45 -0.47 -12.93
N ALA A 17 -13.00 -0.63 -11.68
CA ALA A 17 -12.54 0.48 -10.86
C ALA A 17 -11.34 1.18 -11.49
N ILE A 18 -10.32 0.42 -11.91
CA ILE A 18 -9.11 0.96 -12.55
C ILE A 18 -9.46 1.65 -13.87
N GLN A 19 -10.29 1.03 -14.73
CA GLN A 19 -10.70 1.62 -16.00
C GLN A 19 -11.52 2.90 -15.84
N LYS A 20 -12.41 2.98 -14.84
CA LYS A 20 -13.18 4.19 -14.56
C LYS A 20 -12.28 5.29 -14.03
N ALA A 21 -11.38 4.96 -13.09
CA ALA A 21 -10.45 5.92 -12.51
C ALA A 21 -9.45 6.45 -13.54
N SER A 22 -8.92 5.60 -14.42
CA SER A 22 -7.93 6.03 -15.44
C SER A 22 -8.51 7.05 -16.43
N LYS A 23 -9.80 6.96 -16.76
CA LYS A 23 -10.48 7.94 -17.63
C LYS A 23 -10.64 9.33 -16.98
N GLY A 24 -10.76 9.37 -15.64
CA GLY A 24 -10.96 10.62 -14.90
C GLY A 24 -9.68 11.22 -14.30
N THR A 25 -8.58 10.48 -14.35
CA THR A 25 -7.32 10.85 -13.69
C THR A 25 -6.38 11.57 -14.67
N HIS A 26 -5.78 12.67 -14.24
CA HIS A 26 -4.78 13.38 -15.03
C HIS A 26 -3.54 12.49 -15.25
N HIS A 27 -2.94 12.53 -16.44
CA HIS A 27 -1.80 11.68 -16.84
C HIS A 27 -0.51 11.84 -16.00
N LEU A 28 -0.46 12.80 -15.09
CA LEU A 28 0.65 13.02 -14.15
C LEU A 28 0.42 12.37 -12.77
N MET A 29 -0.79 11.86 -12.52
CA MET A 29 -1.14 11.22 -11.27
C MET A 29 -1.03 9.70 -11.40
N ARG A 30 -0.48 9.06 -10.37
CA ARG A 30 -0.50 7.59 -10.27
C ARG A 30 -1.86 7.11 -9.78
N LEU A 31 -2.27 5.95 -10.27
CA LEU A 31 -3.43 5.19 -9.83
C LEU A 31 -2.94 4.03 -8.94
N ALA A 32 -3.29 4.12 -7.66
CA ALA A 32 -3.04 3.09 -6.66
C ALA A 32 -4.33 2.35 -6.34
N ILE A 33 -4.23 1.07 -6.00
CA ILE A 33 -5.37 0.23 -5.60
C ILE A 33 -5.00 -0.69 -4.45
N GLU A 34 -5.91 -0.84 -3.48
CA GLU A 34 -5.82 -1.84 -2.40
C GLU A 34 -6.40 -3.17 -2.88
N VAL A 35 -5.68 -4.26 -2.62
CA VAL A 35 -6.08 -5.64 -2.90
C VAL A 35 -5.89 -6.49 -1.66
N GLU A 36 -6.79 -7.44 -1.43
CA GLU A 36 -6.79 -8.27 -0.22
C GLU A 36 -6.19 -9.67 -0.47
N ASN A 37 -6.06 -10.07 -1.73
CA ASN A 37 -5.62 -11.40 -2.11
C ASN A 37 -4.91 -11.43 -3.47
N LEU A 38 -4.24 -12.56 -3.75
CA LEU A 38 -3.46 -12.76 -4.97
C LEU A 38 -4.30 -12.76 -6.26
N ARG A 39 -5.60 -13.08 -6.19
CA ARG A 39 -6.49 -13.03 -7.36
C ARG A 39 -6.77 -11.57 -7.76
N GLU A 40 -7.10 -10.72 -6.79
CA GLU A 40 -7.28 -9.29 -7.02
C GLU A 40 -5.98 -8.60 -7.43
N PHE A 41 -4.85 -9.05 -6.86
CA PHE A 41 -3.53 -8.61 -7.29
C PHE A 41 -3.31 -8.86 -8.79
N ASP A 42 -3.59 -10.08 -9.28
CA ASP A 42 -3.44 -10.41 -10.71
C ASP A 42 -4.36 -9.53 -11.57
N GLU A 43 -5.62 -9.33 -11.15
CA GLU A 43 -6.55 -8.44 -11.85
C GLU A 43 -6.05 -7.00 -11.92
N ALA A 44 -5.50 -6.48 -10.82
CA ALA A 44 -4.97 -5.12 -10.74
C ALA A 44 -3.71 -4.94 -11.60
N LEU A 45 -2.83 -5.95 -11.60
CA LEU A 45 -1.61 -5.97 -12.40
C LEU A 45 -1.93 -5.99 -13.90
N GLU A 46 -2.86 -6.86 -14.33
CA GLU A 46 -3.31 -6.93 -15.73
C GLU A 46 -4.04 -5.65 -16.18
N ALA A 47 -4.79 -5.03 -15.26
CA ALA A 47 -5.51 -3.78 -15.53
C ALA A 47 -4.58 -2.56 -15.60
N GLY A 48 -3.29 -2.71 -15.27
CA GLY A 48 -2.28 -1.67 -15.42
C GLY A 48 -2.29 -0.63 -14.31
N ALA A 49 -2.55 -1.04 -13.05
CA ALA A 49 -2.35 -0.16 -11.91
C ALA A 49 -0.88 0.31 -11.81
N ASP A 50 -0.66 1.56 -11.41
CA ASP A 50 0.70 2.10 -11.18
C ASP A 50 1.28 1.63 -9.85
N VAL A 51 0.40 1.48 -8.85
CA VAL A 51 0.73 1.03 -7.49
C VAL A 51 -0.31 0.00 -7.04
N ILE A 52 0.14 -1.12 -6.49
CA ILE A 52 -0.73 -2.11 -5.86
C ILE A 52 -0.36 -2.18 -4.38
N ILE A 53 -1.34 -1.94 -3.53
CA ILE A 53 -1.23 -1.99 -2.07
C ILE A 53 -1.75 -3.35 -1.61
N LEU A 54 -0.87 -4.14 -1.01
CA LEU A 54 -1.15 -5.44 -0.43
C LEU A 54 -1.72 -5.23 0.98
N ASP A 55 -3.04 -5.19 1.11
CA ASP A 55 -3.68 -4.86 2.39
C ASP A 55 -3.84 -6.09 3.28
N ASN A 56 -3.21 -6.06 4.46
CA ASN A 56 -3.26 -7.13 5.46
C ASN A 56 -2.90 -8.55 4.96
N MET A 57 -2.24 -8.68 3.81
CA MET A 57 -1.80 -9.96 3.27
C MET A 57 -0.73 -10.59 4.17
N ASP A 58 -0.67 -11.92 4.20
CA ASP A 58 0.40 -12.64 4.90
C ASP A 58 1.75 -12.55 4.14
N LEU A 59 2.84 -12.92 4.82
CA LEU A 59 4.20 -12.82 4.27
C LEU A 59 4.42 -13.75 3.07
N GLU A 60 3.70 -14.86 2.97
CA GLU A 60 3.81 -15.78 1.85
C GLU A 60 3.19 -15.18 0.59
N SER A 61 1.97 -14.66 0.73
CA SER A 61 1.23 -13.98 -0.30
C SER A 61 1.93 -12.70 -0.76
N MET A 62 2.55 -11.94 0.14
CA MET A 62 3.38 -10.78 -0.22
C MET A 62 4.58 -11.19 -1.08
N ARG A 63 5.33 -12.23 -0.70
CA ARG A 63 6.47 -12.73 -1.51
C ARG A 63 6.02 -13.20 -2.89
N GLU A 64 4.87 -13.86 -2.93
CA GLU A 64 4.28 -14.33 -4.18
C GLU A 64 3.85 -13.16 -5.08
N ALA A 65 3.22 -12.12 -4.52
CA ALA A 65 2.89 -10.89 -5.25
C ALA A 65 4.16 -10.22 -5.83
N VAL A 66 5.23 -10.12 -5.03
CA VAL A 66 6.53 -9.61 -5.49
C VAL A 66 7.09 -10.46 -6.63
N ARG A 67 7.01 -11.80 -6.53
CA ARG A 67 7.43 -12.71 -7.61
C ARG A 67 6.62 -12.50 -8.89
N ARG A 68 5.30 -12.35 -8.79
CA ARG A 68 4.41 -12.11 -9.93
C ARG A 68 4.61 -10.75 -10.59
N ALA A 69 4.99 -9.73 -9.82
CA ALA A 69 5.30 -8.40 -10.32
C ALA A 69 6.63 -8.33 -11.08
N GLN A 70 7.47 -9.37 -11.06
CA GLN A 70 8.79 -9.35 -11.71
C GLN A 70 8.67 -9.01 -13.20
N GLY A 71 9.47 -8.04 -13.65
CA GLY A 71 9.46 -7.54 -15.03
C GLY A 71 8.39 -6.49 -15.33
N SER A 72 7.47 -6.22 -14.40
CA SER A 72 6.55 -5.08 -14.49
C SER A 72 7.18 -3.81 -13.90
N ARG A 73 6.54 -2.65 -14.15
CA ARG A 73 6.92 -1.36 -13.56
C ARG A 73 6.06 -0.98 -12.36
N VAL A 74 5.21 -1.89 -11.88
CA VAL A 74 4.29 -1.62 -10.78
C VAL A 74 5.06 -1.39 -9.49
N ILE A 75 4.60 -0.43 -8.69
CA ILE A 75 5.09 -0.27 -7.33
C ILE A 75 4.22 -1.14 -6.41
N LEU A 76 4.90 -1.89 -5.54
CA LEU A 76 4.26 -2.68 -4.50
C LEU A 76 4.44 -2.01 -3.16
N GLU A 77 3.32 -1.80 -2.46
CA GLU A 77 3.28 -1.28 -1.11
C GLU A 77 2.61 -2.31 -0.20
N ALA A 78 3.20 -2.61 0.95
CA ALA A 78 2.52 -3.40 1.97
C ALA A 78 1.82 -2.47 2.98
N SER A 79 0.58 -2.81 3.35
CA SER A 79 -0.22 -2.06 4.31
C SER A 79 -0.88 -3.00 5.32
N GLY A 80 -1.38 -2.42 6.41
CA GLY A 80 -2.16 -3.13 7.41
C GLY A 80 -1.32 -3.75 8.53
N ASN A 81 -1.65 -3.37 9.77
CA ASN A 81 -1.07 -3.92 11.00
C ASN A 81 0.48 -3.97 11.02
N ALA A 82 1.14 -3.00 10.37
CA ALA A 82 2.59 -2.91 10.37
C ALA A 82 3.10 -2.50 11.76
N SER A 83 3.66 -3.45 12.49
CA SER A 83 4.25 -3.29 13.82
C SER A 83 5.78 -3.42 13.75
N LEU A 84 6.48 -3.04 14.83
CA LEU A 84 7.94 -3.16 14.90
C LEU A 84 8.44 -4.60 14.70
N ASP A 85 7.69 -5.59 15.17
CA ASP A 85 7.99 -7.01 15.01
C ASP A 85 7.70 -7.53 13.59
N ARG A 86 6.78 -6.91 12.84
CA ARG A 86 6.41 -7.34 11.48
C ARG A 86 7.11 -6.59 10.37
N VAL A 87 7.42 -5.31 10.55
CA VAL A 87 7.88 -4.41 9.48
C VAL A 87 9.15 -4.90 8.78
N ARG A 88 10.08 -5.52 9.53
CA ARG A 88 11.28 -6.14 8.94
C ARG A 88 10.91 -7.28 7.99
N ALA A 89 10.09 -8.22 8.44
CA ALA A 89 9.69 -9.36 7.65
C ALA A 89 8.91 -8.94 6.40
N MET A 90 8.07 -7.90 6.51
CA MET A 90 7.39 -7.27 5.37
C MET A 90 8.40 -6.71 4.37
N ALA A 91 9.42 -5.98 4.82
CA ALA A 91 10.46 -5.42 3.95
C ALA A 91 11.26 -6.53 3.24
N GLU A 92 11.57 -7.61 3.94
CA GLU A 92 12.28 -8.78 3.39
C GLU A 92 11.48 -9.55 2.34
N THR A 93 10.18 -9.28 2.17
CA THR A 93 9.41 -9.84 1.04
C THR A 93 9.80 -9.24 -0.31
N GLY A 94 10.41 -8.05 -0.32
CA GLY A 94 10.81 -7.33 -1.53
C GLY A 94 9.81 -6.28 -2.02
N VAL A 95 8.80 -5.92 -1.22
CA VAL A 95 7.96 -4.75 -1.50
C VAL A 95 8.78 -3.45 -1.52
N HIS A 96 8.31 -2.45 -2.26
CA HIS A 96 9.03 -1.18 -2.43
C HIS A 96 8.79 -0.23 -1.25
N PHE A 97 7.58 -0.26 -0.71
CA PHE A 97 7.15 0.61 0.39
C PHE A 97 6.36 -0.18 1.43
N ILE A 98 6.33 0.35 2.65
CA ILE A 98 5.48 -0.13 3.73
C ILE A 98 4.82 1.10 4.37
N SER A 99 3.50 1.10 4.41
CA SER A 99 2.73 2.14 5.10
C SER A 99 2.50 1.76 6.56
N VAL A 100 2.90 2.65 7.48
CA VAL A 100 2.84 2.44 8.93
C VAL A 100 2.05 3.56 9.59
N GLY A 101 0.73 3.36 9.74
CA GLY A 101 -0.15 4.35 10.37
C GLY A 101 0.23 4.68 11.82
N ALA A 102 0.78 3.71 12.55
CA ALA A 102 1.15 3.85 13.97
C ALA A 102 2.19 4.97 14.21
N LEU A 103 2.95 5.35 13.18
CA LEU A 103 3.91 6.46 13.23
C LEU A 103 3.24 7.82 13.49
N THR A 104 1.95 7.96 13.21
CA THR A 104 1.23 9.23 13.40
C THR A 104 0.06 9.09 14.36
N HIS A 105 -0.76 8.04 14.24
CA HIS A 105 -1.95 7.90 15.09
C HIS A 105 -1.65 7.35 16.50
N SER A 106 -0.46 6.80 16.73
CA SER A 106 -0.08 6.16 18.01
C SER A 106 1.36 6.43 18.44
N ALA A 107 2.04 7.42 17.85
CA ALA A 107 3.37 7.78 18.29
C ALA A 107 3.33 8.47 19.67
N PRO A 108 4.11 8.01 20.66
CA PRO A 108 4.21 8.69 21.94
C PRO A 108 4.91 10.04 21.75
N ALA A 109 4.51 11.05 22.52
CA ALA A 109 5.24 12.31 22.60
C ALA A 109 6.61 12.08 23.24
N LEU A 110 7.64 12.74 22.72
CA LEU A 110 8.96 12.76 23.34
C LEU A 110 8.91 13.62 24.61
N ASP A 111 9.43 13.10 25.72
CA ASP A 111 9.56 13.87 26.96
C ASP A 111 10.66 14.94 26.80
N MET A 112 10.27 16.21 26.89
CA MET A 112 11.14 17.36 26.64
C MET A 112 10.95 18.42 27.74
N SER A 113 12.05 19.00 28.21
CA SER A 113 12.05 20.10 29.18
C SER A 113 13.02 21.21 28.78
N LEU A 114 12.74 22.42 29.24
CA LEU A 114 13.59 23.60 29.08
C LEU A 114 14.09 24.03 30.46
N LEU A 115 15.42 24.08 30.64
CA LEU A 115 16.06 24.57 31.85
C LEU A 115 16.75 25.91 31.58
N ILE A 116 16.38 26.95 32.30
CA ILE A 116 17.08 28.24 32.27
C ILE A 116 18.22 28.17 33.28
N THR A 117 19.45 28.39 32.84
CA THR A 117 20.66 28.21 33.68
C THR A 117 21.26 29.51 34.19
N ASN A 118 20.86 30.68 33.67
CA ASN A 118 21.33 32.00 34.12
C ASN A 118 20.16 33.00 34.18
N VAL A 119 19.94 33.59 35.35
CA VAL A 119 19.12 34.79 35.60
C VAL A 119 19.99 35.81 36.34
#